data_AF-A0A3M6TSQ7-F1
#
_entry.id   AF-A0A3M6TSQ7-F1
#
_cell.length_a   1.000
_cell.length_b   1.000
_cell.length_c   1.000
_cell.angle_alpha   90.00
_cell.angle_beta   90.00
_cell.angle_gamma   90.00
#
_symmetry.space_group_name_H-M   'P 1'
#
loop_
_entity.id
_entity.type
_entity.pdbx_description
1 polymer ?
#
loop_
_entity_poly.entity_id
_entity_poly.type
_entity_poly.pdbx_seq_one_letter_code
_entity_poly.pdbx_strand_id
1 'polypeptide(L)'
;MKAQLFEESIFCSEGSQDKSSEKNTSQPNKPYDNLDQEGKEKIRALLFIMDRFSISLEGYHELTQVEKNLPRTYLIESYTKVLDSKWKVTWTPGDALGAELPLKLLLEQVVL
;
A
#
# COMPACT_ATOMS: atom_id res chain seq x y z
N MET A 1 -34.71 17.96 -10.02
CA MET A 1 -33.90 17.29 -8.99
C MET A 1 -32.71 18.17 -8.70
N LYS A 2 -32.56 18.65 -7.46
CA LYS A 2 -31.43 19.51 -7.08
C LYS A 2 -30.25 18.61 -6.73
N ALA A 3 -29.14 18.78 -7.43
CA ALA A 3 -27.86 18.23 -6.99
C ALA A 3 -27.37 19.12 -5.84
N GLN A 4 -27.40 18.60 -4.62
CA GLN A 4 -26.75 19.22 -3.48
C GLN A 4 -25.26 18.90 -3.63
N LEU A 5 -24.46 19.91 -3.98
CA LEU A 5 -23.01 19.86 -3.86
C LEU A 5 -22.66 19.75 -2.37
N PHE A 6 -21.94 18.70 -2.00
CA PHE A 6 -21.29 18.58 -0.69
C PHE A 6 -19.80 18.75 -0.96
N GLU A 7 -19.37 20.01 -1.04
CA GLU A 7 -17.96 20.38 -0.90
C GLU A 7 -17.67 20.68 0.58
N GLU A 8 -16.39 20.52 0.94
CA GLU A 8 -15.77 20.70 2.27
C GLU A 8 -15.95 19.49 3.20
N SER A 9 -14.92 18.81 3.73
CA SER A 9 -13.52 19.15 3.94
C SER A 9 -12.68 17.86 4.00
N ILE A 10 -11.57 17.77 3.27
CA ILE A 10 -10.50 16.85 3.67
C ILE A 10 -9.73 17.55 4.79
N PHE A 11 -10.15 17.27 6.02
CA PHE A 11 -9.46 17.69 7.22
C PHE A 11 -8.30 16.72 7.46
N CYS A 12 -7.09 17.13 7.07
CA CYS A 12 -5.87 16.46 7.51
C CYS A 12 -5.60 16.87 8.97
N SER A 13 -5.99 16.01 9.91
CA SER A 13 -5.63 16.20 11.31
C SER A 13 -4.22 15.67 11.54
N GLU A 14 -3.31 16.56 11.94
CA GLU A 14 -2.00 16.21 12.49
C GLU A 14 -2.17 15.41 13.79
N GLY A 15 -1.26 14.45 14.02
CA GLY A 15 -1.45 13.33 14.93
C GLY A 15 -1.21 13.59 16.42
N SER A 16 -1.50 12.58 17.24
CA SER A 16 -0.76 12.30 18.47
C SER A 16 -1.05 10.90 19.06
N GLN A 17 0.05 10.20 19.36
CA GLN A 17 0.31 9.21 20.42
C GLN A 17 -0.27 7.78 20.35
N ASP A 18 0.64 6.86 20.02
CA ASP A 18 1.04 5.67 20.78
C ASP A 18 0.01 5.01 21.70
N LYS A 19 -0.49 3.85 21.26
CA LYS A 19 -0.62 2.69 22.14
C LYS A 19 0.13 1.51 21.54
N SER A 20 1.22 1.16 22.22
CA SER A 20 1.91 -0.12 22.09
C SER A 20 0.91 -1.27 22.24
N SER A 21 0.65 -1.98 21.15
CA SER A 21 0.15 -3.35 21.19
C SER A 21 1.34 -4.25 20.87
N GLU A 22 1.92 -4.84 21.92
CA GLU A 22 2.74 -6.04 21.77
C GLU A 22 2.02 -7.02 20.85
N LYS A 23 2.65 -7.36 19.72
CA LYS A 23 2.24 -8.51 18.91
C LYS A 23 3.45 -9.40 18.71
N ASN A 24 3.44 -10.44 19.53
CA ASN A 24 4.14 -11.71 19.42
C ASN A 24 4.72 -11.98 18.03
N THR A 25 6.03 -12.22 18.00
CA THR A 25 6.83 -12.70 16.87
C THR A 25 6.42 -14.12 16.47
N SER A 26 5.22 -14.28 15.92
CA SER A 26 4.92 -15.38 15.00
C SER A 26 5.10 -14.81 13.59
N GLN A 27 6.14 -15.25 12.88
CA GLN A 27 6.36 -14.89 11.48
C GLN A 27 5.03 -15.03 10.72
N PRO A 28 4.42 -13.94 10.23
CA PRO A 28 3.16 -14.04 9.52
C PRO A 28 3.45 -14.77 8.22
N ASN A 29 2.91 -15.99 8.11
CA ASN A 29 2.95 -16.80 6.90
C ASN A 29 2.35 -15.94 5.77
N LYS A 30 3.18 -15.31 4.94
CA LYS A 30 2.71 -14.29 3.99
C LYS A 30 2.01 -15.01 2.83
N PRO A 31 0.69 -14.82 2.64
CA PRO A 31 -0.07 -15.58 1.65
C PRO A 31 0.49 -15.49 0.22
N TYR A 32 1.08 -14.34 -0.14
CA TYR A 32 1.76 -14.14 -1.43
C TYR A 32 2.99 -15.04 -1.65
N ASP A 33 3.80 -15.29 -0.61
CA ASP A 33 5.06 -16.02 -0.77
C ASP A 33 4.82 -17.50 -1.12
N ASN A 34 3.66 -18.03 -0.70
CA ASN A 34 3.20 -19.40 -0.95
C ASN A 34 2.60 -19.62 -2.35
N LEU A 35 2.45 -18.56 -3.15
CA LEU A 35 1.97 -18.68 -4.53
C LEU A 35 3.05 -19.24 -5.46
N ASP A 36 2.59 -19.92 -6.50
CA ASP A 36 3.41 -20.30 -7.64
C ASP A 36 3.78 -19.06 -8.49
N GLN A 37 4.64 -19.27 -9.49
CA GLN A 37 5.14 -18.18 -10.32
C GLN A 37 4.01 -17.48 -11.09
N GLU A 38 3.07 -18.25 -11.64
CA GLU A 38 1.92 -17.73 -12.37
C GLU A 38 1.02 -16.88 -11.46
N GLY A 39 0.73 -17.36 -10.24
CA GLY A 39 -0.01 -16.61 -9.24
C GLY A 39 0.68 -15.31 -8.86
N LYS A 40 2.00 -15.32 -8.66
CA LYS A 40 2.79 -14.11 -8.37
C LYS A 40 2.76 -13.11 -9.52
N GLU A 41 2.78 -13.57 -10.77
CA GLU A 41 2.67 -12.71 -11.95
C GLU A 41 1.29 -12.07 -12.07
N LYS A 42 0.22 -12.82 -11.80
CA LYS A 42 -1.15 -12.29 -11.76
C LYS A 42 -1.31 -11.18 -10.73
N ILE A 43 -0.82 -11.39 -9.50
CA ILE A 43 -0.89 -10.37 -8.44
C ILE A 43 -0.08 -9.12 -8.82
N ARG A 44 1.11 -9.28 -9.42
CA ARG A 44 1.93 -8.14 -9.89
C ARG A 44 1.23 -7.34 -10.99
N ALA A 45 0.68 -8.02 -11.99
CA ALA A 45 -0.05 -7.37 -13.08
C ALA A 45 -1.27 -6.61 -12.58
N LEU A 46 -1.97 -7.19 -11.61
CA LEU A 46 -3.14 -6.58 -11.02
C LEU A 46 -2.82 -5.35 -10.16
N LEU A 47 -1.77 -5.42 -9.34
CA LEU A 47 -1.29 -4.26 -8.58
C LEU A 47 -0.87 -3.12 -9.51
N PHE A 48 -0.24 -3.43 -10.65
CA PHE A 48 0.07 -2.44 -11.69
C PHE A 48 -1.18 -1.78 -12.29
N ILE A 49 -2.24 -2.56 -12.55
CA ILE A 49 -3.52 -2.02 -13.04
C ILE A 49 -4.15 -1.11 -11.97
N MET A 50 -4.16 -1.54 -10.71
CA MET A 50 -4.69 -0.73 -9.62
C MET A 50 -3.98 0.61 -9.49
N ASP A 51 -2.64 0.61 -9.52
CA ASP A 51 -1.83 1.83 -9.48
C ASP A 51 -2.12 2.75 -10.68
N ARG A 52 -2.11 2.18 -11.90
CA ARG A 52 -2.33 2.91 -13.15
C ARG A 52 -3.68 3.62 -13.21
N PHE A 53 -4.72 3.02 -12.64
CA PHE A 53 -6.08 3.59 -12.64
C PHE A 53 -6.49 4.17 -11.28
N SER A 54 -5.55 4.30 -10.34
CA SER A 54 -5.78 4.80 -8.99
C SER A 54 -6.95 4.10 -8.27
N ILE A 55 -7.04 2.78 -8.46
CA ILE A 55 -8.03 1.94 -7.77
C ILE A 55 -7.53 1.67 -6.36
N SER A 56 -8.25 2.17 -5.36
CA SER A 56 -7.93 1.89 -3.96
C SER A 56 -8.13 0.43 -3.62
N LEU A 57 -7.59 0.01 -2.48
CA LEU A 57 -7.76 -1.35 -1.98
C LEU A 57 -9.24 -1.68 -1.72
N GLU A 58 -10.00 -0.70 -1.21
CA GLU A 58 -11.44 -0.79 -0.99
C GLU A 58 -12.20 -0.90 -2.31
N GLY A 59 -11.85 -0.08 -3.30
CA GLY A 59 -12.45 -0.16 -4.64
C GLY A 59 -12.20 -1.53 -5.29
N TYR A 60 -11.00 -2.07 -5.13
CA TYR A 60 -10.69 -3.42 -5.59
C TYR A 60 -11.44 -4.50 -4.79
N HIS A 61 -11.60 -4.31 -3.47
CA HIS A 61 -12.39 -5.22 -2.65
C HIS A 61 -13.84 -5.35 -3.17
N GLU A 62 -14.51 -4.22 -3.43
CA GLU A 62 -15.85 -4.21 -4.02
C GLU A 62 -15.87 -4.90 -5.41
N LEU A 63 -14.84 -4.68 -6.24
CA LEU A 63 -14.72 -5.35 -7.53
C LEU A 63 -14.66 -6.88 -7.39
N THR A 64 -13.96 -7.41 -6.37
CA THR A 64 -13.91 -8.86 -6.10
C THR A 64 -15.21 -9.43 -5.55
N GLN A 65 -16.12 -8.59 -5.05
CA GLN A 65 -17.47 -9.02 -4.67
C GLN A 65 -18.35 -9.23 -5.91
N VAL A 66 -18.16 -8.40 -6.94
CA VAL A 66 -18.88 -8.50 -8.22
C VAL A 66 -18.30 -9.63 -9.09
N GLU A 67 -16.98 -9.67 -9.27
CA GLU A 67 -16.29 -10.66 -10.09
C GLU A 67 -15.53 -11.67 -9.22
N LYS A 68 -16.11 -12.87 -9.04
CA LYS A 68 -15.60 -13.89 -8.12
C LYS A 68 -14.30 -14.55 -8.57
N ASN A 69 -13.94 -14.42 -9.85
CA ASN A 69 -12.70 -15.01 -10.38
C ASN A 69 -11.45 -14.17 -10.07
N LEU A 70 -11.63 -12.96 -9.52
CA LEU A 70 -10.51 -12.11 -9.16
C LEU A 70 -9.81 -12.58 -7.86
N PRO A 71 -8.49 -12.42 -7.77
CA PRO A 71 -7.75 -12.70 -6.53
C PRO A 71 -8.30 -11.90 -5.34
N ARG A 72 -8.35 -12.54 -4.17
CA ARG A 72 -8.83 -11.88 -2.94
C ARG A 72 -7.90 -10.76 -2.50
N THR A 73 -8.48 -9.70 -1.92
CA THR A 73 -7.79 -8.49 -1.46
C THR A 73 -6.59 -8.77 -0.54
N TYR A 74 -6.66 -9.77 0.33
CA TYR A 74 -5.57 -10.12 1.24
C TYR A 74 -4.27 -10.54 0.52
N LEU A 75 -4.35 -11.06 -0.71
CA LEU A 75 -3.17 -11.40 -1.51
C LEU A 75 -2.44 -10.14 -1.93
N ILE A 76 -3.18 -9.13 -2.39
CA ILE A 76 -2.64 -7.82 -2.76
C ILE A 76 -2.04 -7.14 -1.53
N GLU A 77 -2.78 -7.10 -0.42
CA GLU A 77 -2.26 -6.53 0.85
C GLU A 77 -0.97 -7.20 1.32
N SER A 78 -0.89 -8.53 1.18
CA SER A 78 0.32 -9.24 1.60
C SER A 78 1.51 -8.90 0.71
N TYR A 79 1.29 -8.69 -0.59
CA TYR A 79 2.33 -8.30 -1.52
C TYR A 79 2.74 -6.83 -1.36
N THR A 80 1.80 -5.92 -1.15
CA THR A 80 2.12 -4.50 -0.88
C THR A 80 2.96 -4.38 0.38
N LYS A 81 2.66 -5.11 1.46
CA LYS A 81 3.52 -5.16 2.67
C LYS A 81 4.95 -5.64 2.36
N VAL A 82 5.13 -6.57 1.43
CA VAL A 82 6.46 -6.99 0.98
C VAL A 82 7.15 -5.86 0.23
N LEU A 83 6.44 -5.13 -0.63
CA LEU A 83 7.00 -3.97 -1.33
C LEU A 83 7.35 -2.84 -0.37
N ASP A 84 6.46 -2.47 0.54
CA ASP A 84 6.65 -1.40 1.53
C ASP A 84 7.88 -1.68 2.39
N SER A 85 8.11 -2.94 2.77
CA SER A 85 9.30 -3.33 3.55
C SER A 85 10.64 -3.10 2.84
N LYS A 86 10.65 -2.92 1.52
CA LYS A 86 11.85 -2.59 0.74
C LYS A 86 12.18 -1.10 0.77
N TRP A 87 11.21 -0.26 1.10
CA TRP A 87 11.38 1.19 1.13
C TRP A 87 11.66 1.66 2.55
N LYS A 88 12.78 2.35 2.73
CA LYS A 88 13.10 3.03 3.98
C LYS A 88 12.71 4.50 3.88
N VAL A 89 11.42 4.76 4.06
CA VAL A 89 10.88 6.11 4.10
C VAL A 89 11.08 6.67 5.51
N THR A 90 11.80 7.78 5.63
CA THR A 90 12.02 8.46 6.90
C THR A 90 11.32 9.81 6.90
N TRP A 91 10.98 10.32 8.08
CA TRP A 91 10.52 11.70 8.21
C TRP A 91 11.58 12.66 7.69
N THR A 92 11.14 13.73 7.04
CA THR A 92 12.04 14.82 6.65
C THR A 92 12.69 15.40 7.91
N PRO A 93 14.03 15.47 8.00
CA PRO A 93 14.72 16.04 9.14
C PRO A 93 14.34 17.51 9.35
N GLY A 94 14.16 17.90 10.61
CA GLY A 94 13.77 19.26 11.00
C GLY A 94 12.26 19.42 11.16
N ASP A 95 11.78 20.66 11.03
CA ASP A 95 10.36 21.01 11.27
C ASP A 95 9.52 21.01 9.98
N ALA A 96 10.09 20.56 8.87
CA ALA A 96 9.39 20.49 7.60
C ALA A 96 8.48 19.25 7.57
N LEU A 97 7.21 19.44 7.20
CA LEU A 97 6.28 18.34 6.96
C LEU A 97 6.72 17.53 5.73
N GLY A 98 6.59 16.21 5.82
CA GLY A 98 6.81 15.31 4.70
C GLY A 98 7.66 14.11 5.05
N ALA A 99 7.96 13.33 4.02
CA ALA A 99 8.87 12.21 4.10
C ALA A 99 10.00 12.41 3.11
N GLU A 100 11.20 11.99 3.50
CA GLU A 100 12.35 11.99 2.61
C GLU A 100 12.80 10.57 2.27
N LEU A 101 13.33 10.44 1.07
CA LEU A 101 14.15 9.31 0.66
C LEU A 101 15.55 9.85 0.34
N PRO A 102 16.57 9.54 1.15
CA PRO A 102 17.89 10.15 1.01
C PRO A 102 18.46 9.98 -0.40
N LEU A 103 18.84 11.09 -1.06
CA LEU A 103 19.38 11.09 -2.42
C LEU A 103 20.57 10.14 -2.60
N LYS A 104 21.41 10.01 -1.56
CA LYS A 104 22.55 9.08 -1.57
C LYS A 104 22.11 7.62 -1.82
N LEU A 105 21.03 7.17 -1.15
CA LEU A 105 20.49 5.82 -1.34
C LEU A 105 19.94 5.63 -2.75
N LEU A 106 19.35 6.68 -3.32
CA LEU A 106 18.84 6.65 -4.70
C LEU A 106 19.99 6.54 -5.72
N LEU A 107 21.09 7.26 -5.51
CA LEU A 107 22.25 7.21 -6.40
C LEU A 107 22.95 5.85 -6.38
N GLU A 108 23.04 5.20 -5.21
CA GLU A 108 23.59 3.84 -5.08
C GLU A 108 22.79 2.78 -5.86
N GLN A 109 21.50 3.01 -6.14
CA GLN A 109 20.67 2.09 -6.92
C GLN A 109 20.81 2.27 -8.44
N VAL A 110 21.27 3.43 -8.92
CA VAL A 110 21.35 3.75 -10.36
C VAL A 110 22.76 3.50 -10.93
N VAL A 111 23.79 3.52 -10.09
CA VAL A 111 25.17 3.24 -10.50
C VAL A 111 25.41 1.72 -10.52
N LEU A 112 25.04 1.10 -11.65
CA LEU A 112 25.54 -0.22 -12.08
C LEU A 112 26.79 -0.04 -12.95
#